data_AF-A0A925LM96-F1
#
_entry.id   AF-A0A925LM96-F1
#
_cell.length_a   1.000
_cell.length_b   1.000
_cell.length_c   1.000
_cell.angle_alpha   90.00
_cell.angle_beta   90.00
_cell.angle_gamma   90.00
#
_symmetry.space_group_name_H-M   'P 1'
#
loop_
_entity.id
_entity.type
_entity.pdbx_description
1 polymer ?
#
loop_
_entity_poly.entity_id
_entity_poly.type
_entity_poly.pdbx_seq_one_letter_code
_entity_poly.pdbx_strand_id
1 'polypeptide(L)' 'GGLSSILQVLDRQQINVEYMYAFVERCGGNAVIIFRFDETDKAISVLKAENISILAGERLYSM' A
#
# COMPACT_ATOMS: atom_id res chain seq x y z
N GLY A 1 4.65 2.36 13.58
CA GLY A 1 5.48 2.51 12.37
C GLY A 1 4.58 2.55 11.14
N GLY A 2 5.07 3.02 9.98
CA GLY A 2 4.24 3.30 8.80
C GLY A 2 3.39 2.10 8.32
N LEU A 3 4.01 0.93 8.14
CA LEU A 3 3.29 -0.28 7.72
C LEU A 3 2.21 -0.73 8.72
N SER A 4 2.50 -0.65 10.03
CA SER A 4 1.55 -1.07 11.07
C SER A 4 0.26 -0.22 11.04
N SER A 5 0.36 1.08 10.77
CA SER A 5 -0.81 1.95 10.62
C SER A 5 -1.66 1.56 9.42
N ILE A 6 -1.03 1.21 8.29
CA ILE A 6 -1.73 0.73 7.09
C ILE A 6 -2.49 -0.57 7.41
N LEU A 7 -1.82 -1.54 8.05
CA LEU A 7 -2.44 -2.82 8.39
C LEU A 7 -3.62 -2.67 9.36
N GLN A 8 -3.54 -1.77 10.34
CA GLN A 8 -4.66 -1.48 11.24
C GLN A 8 -5.89 -0.91 10.51
N VAL A 9 -5.67 -0.04 9.53
CA VAL A 9 -6.75 0.51 8.71
C VAL A 9 -7.45 -0.60 7.92
N LEU A 10 -6.66 -1.46 7.28
CA LEU A 10 -7.17 -2.58 6.49
C LEU A 10 -7.98 -3.56 7.34
N ASP A 11 -7.47 -3.90 8.53
CA ASP A 11 -8.14 -4.78 9.49
C ASP A 11 -9.47 -4.19 9.98
N ARG A 12 -9.47 -2.92 10.40
CA ARG A 12 -10.68 -2.21 10.86
C ARG A 12 -11.76 -2.15 9.78
N GLN A 13 -11.37 -2.10 8.51
CA GLN A 13 -12.27 -2.03 7.36
C GLN A 13 -12.56 -3.40 6.74
N GLN A 14 -12.05 -4.48 7.33
CA GLN A 14 -12.23 -5.86 6.88
C GLN A 14 -11.88 -6.01 5.38
N ILE A 15 -10.72 -5.48 5.00
CA ILE A 15 -10.16 -5.60 3.64
C ILE A 15 -9.13 -6.72 3.65
N ASN A 16 -9.30 -7.71 2.78
CA ASN A 16 -8.32 -8.79 2.69
C ASN A 16 -7.15 -8.41 1.78
N VAL A 17 -5.95 -8.76 2.24
CA VAL A 17 -4.73 -8.70 1.45
C VAL A 17 -4.48 -10.11 0.90
N GLU A 18 -4.53 -10.24 -0.42
CA GLU A 18 -4.24 -11.52 -1.10
C GLU A 18 -2.74 -11.84 -1.01
N TYR A 19 -1.91 -10.83 -1.26
CA TYR A 19 -0.47 -10.89 -1.01
C TYR A 19 0.11 -9.48 -0.90
N MET A 20 1.28 -9.39 -0.27
CA MET A 20 2.07 -8.17 -0.21
C MET A 20 3.53 -8.47 -0.57
N TYR A 21 4.17 -7.53 -1.25
CA TYR A 21 5.58 -7.59 -1.60
C TYR A 21 6.29 -6.30 -1.18
N ALA A 22 7.42 -6.43 -0.51
CA ALA A 22 8.25 -5.30 -0.14
C ALA A 22 9.38 -5.13 -1.16
N PHE A 23 9.41 -3.99 -1.83
CA PHE A 23 10.48 -3.58 -2.72
C PHE A 23 11.27 -2.45 -2.06
N VAL A 24 12.51 -2.73 -1.68
CA VAL A 24 13.40 -1.73 -1.10
C VAL A 24 14.44 -1.37 -2.16
N GLU A 25 14.36 -0.16 -2.68
CA GLU A 25 15.36 0.36 -3.59
C GLU A 25 16.67 0.61 -2.82
N ARG A 26 17.80 0.16 -3.37
CA ARG A 26 19.09 0.14 -2.66
C ARG A 26 19.73 1.52 -2.44
N CYS A 27 19.19 2.62 -3.01
CA CYS A 27 19.91 3.91 -3.02
C CYS A 27 19.16 5.12 -2.42
N GLY A 28 17.90 4.99 -1.97
CA GLY A 28 17.06 6.19 -1.73
C GLY A 28 16.34 6.30 -0.37
N GLY A 29 16.47 5.33 0.53
CA GLY A 29 15.84 5.37 1.86
C GLY A 29 14.31 5.18 1.87
N ASN A 30 13.68 5.02 0.71
CA ASN A 30 12.24 4.80 0.60
C ASN A 30 11.95 3.31 0.35
N ALA A 31 11.14 2.70 1.22
CA ALA A 31 10.61 1.36 1.02
C ALA A 31 9.26 1.46 0.30
N VAL A 32 9.11 0.72 -0.80
CA VAL A 32 7.84 0.57 -1.50
C VAL A 32 7.21 -0.75 -1.10
N ILE A 33 5.92 -0.74 -0.78
CA ILE A 33 5.17 -1.97 -0.51
C ILE A 33 4.04 -2.06 -1.53
N ILE A 34 4.02 -3.18 -2.24
CA ILE A 34 3.01 -3.51 -3.22
C ILE A 34 1.98 -4.40 -2.51
N PHE A 35 0.72 -3.99 -2.55
CA PHE A 35 -0.39 -4.77 -2.03
C PHE A 35 -1.27 -5.25 -3.16
N ARG A 36 -1.69 -6.51 -3.08
CA ARG A 36 -2.80 -7.05 -3.84
C ARG A 36 -3.98 -7.25 -2.90
N PHE A 37 -5.12 -6.68 -3.26
CA PHE A 37 -6.37 -6.81 -2.52
C PHE A 37 -7.39 -7.57 -3.36
N ASP A 38 -8.30 -8.26 -2.68
CA ASP A 38 -9.51 -8.82 -3.31
C ASP A 38 -10.42 -7.70 -3.84
N GLU A 39 -10.72 -6.70 -3.00
CA GLU A 39 -11.52 -5.52 -3.29
C GLU A 39 -10.62 -4.29 -3.47
N THR A 40 -9.90 -4.23 -4.59
CA THR A 40 -8.91 -3.17 -4.85
C THR A 40 -9.49 -1.75 -4.79
N ASP A 41 -10.67 -1.49 -5.34
CA ASP A 41 -11.29 -0.15 -5.35
C ASP A 41 -11.69 0.32 -3.95
N LYS A 42 -12.20 -0.60 -3.11
CA LYS A 42 -12.51 -0.33 -1.71
C LYS A 42 -11.25 -0.02 -0.92
N ALA A 43 -10.19 -0.81 -1.12
CA ALA A 43 -8.90 -0.57 -0.49
C ALA A 43 -8.32 0.79 -0.86
N ILE A 44 -8.32 1.16 -2.15
CA ILE A 44 -7.86 2.47 -2.62
C ILE A 44 -8.66 3.59 -1.96
N SER A 45 -9.99 3.47 -1.90
CA SER A 45 -10.87 4.50 -1.33
C SER A 45 -10.61 4.72 0.16
N VAL A 46 -10.49 3.62 0.93
CA VAL A 46 -10.20 3.66 2.36
C VAL A 46 -8.80 4.24 2.64
N LEU A 47 -7.78 3.77 1.92
CA LEU A 47 -6.40 4.22 2.13
C LEU A 47 -6.26 5.72 1.79
N LYS A 48 -6.92 6.20 0.73
CA LYS A 48 -6.97 7.63 0.40
C LYS A 48 -7.68 8.46 1.48
N ALA A 49 -8.78 7.96 2.04
CA ALA A 49 -9.51 8.66 3.10
C ALA A 49 -8.65 8.82 4.37
N GLU A 50 -7.75 7.87 4.63
CA GLU A 50 -6.79 7.91 5.75
C GLU A 50 -5.49 8.67 5.39
N ASN A 51 -5.46 9.42 4.28
CA ASN A 51 -4.31 10.19 3.78
C ASN A 51 -3.04 9.35 3.53
N ILE A 52 -3.20 8.06 3.23
CA ILE A 52 -2.08 7.19 2.88
C ILE A 52 -1.71 7.42 1.41
N SER A 53 -0.43 7.70 1.15
CA SER A 53 0.07 7.94 -0.21
C SER A 53 0.09 6.65 -1.03
N ILE A 54 -0.65 6.64 -2.13
CA ILE A 54 -0.66 5.55 -3.11
C ILE A 54 0.16 5.98 -4.33
N LEU A 55 1.14 5.17 -4.72
CA LEU A 55 1.95 5.42 -5.91
C LEU A 55 1.21 4.94 -7.16
N ALA A 56 1.24 5.74 -8.22
CA ALA A 56 0.79 5.31 -9.54
C ALA A 56 1.76 4.27 -10.11
N GLY A 57 1.24 3.25 -10.80
CA GLY A 57 2.07 2.17 -11.36
C GLY A 57 3.15 2.68 -12.33
N GLU A 58 2.84 3.70 -13.13
CA GLU A 58 3.82 4.35 -14.02
C GLU A 58 5.04 4.87 -13.27
N ARG A 59 4.84 5.43 -12.07
CA ARG A 59 5.92 5.93 -11.22
C ARG A 59 6.80 4.79 -10.70
N LEU A 60 6.22 3.61 -10.46
CA LEU A 60 6.98 2.42 -10.06
C LEU A 60 7.86 1.90 -11.20
N TYR A 61 7.41 1.95 -12.46
CA TYR A 61 8.23 1.54 -13.61
C TYR A 61 9.35 2.53 -13.97
N SER A 62 9.21 3.80 -13.55
CA SER A 62 10.21 4.84 -13.77
C SER A 62 11.27 4.97 -12.66
N MET A 63 11.12 4.21 -11.57
CA MET A 63 12.13 4.06 -10.50
C MET A 63 13.10 2.97 -10.92
#